data_AF-A0A9D1RFL2-F1
#
_entry.id   AF-A0A9D1RFL2-F1
#
_cell.length_a   1.000
_cell.length_b   1.000
_cell.length_c   1.000
_cell.angle_alpha   90.00
_cell.angle_beta   90.00
_cell.angle_gamma   90.00
#
_symmetry.space_group_name_H-M   'P 1'
#
loop_
_entity.id
_entity.type
_entity.pdbx_description
1 polymer ?
#
loop_
_entity_poly.entity_id
_entity_poly.type
_entity_poly.pdbx_seq_one_letter_code
_entity_poly.pdbx_strand_id
1 'polypeptide(L)'
;MRIKIINVPLTDDGNMQAELDRFLSANRVLEVEQQFYSTNRDAGWSFCIRYIFSPSSAISTSAKTDYKKVLSEKEFETFSKLREIRKQLAARDAVQAYIVFTDEELANIARLPRMEVGQLISIKGIGDKKVEKYGRVMLEMYNEMIRETTIAEK
;
A
#
# COMPACT_ATOMS: atom_id res chain seq x y z
N MET A 1 4.10 7.13 -16.06
CA MET A 1 3.65 8.52 -15.93
C MET A 1 2.18 8.58 -16.31
N ARG A 2 1.31 9.20 -15.51
CA ARG A 2 -0.13 9.30 -15.81
C ARG A 2 -0.56 10.76 -15.82
N ILE A 3 -1.60 11.06 -16.59
CA ILE A 3 -2.19 12.38 -16.73
C ILE A 3 -3.66 12.27 -16.37
N LYS A 4 -4.16 13.19 -15.53
CA LYS A 4 -5.57 13.33 -15.19
C LYS A 4 -5.96 14.77 -15.50
N ILE A 5 -7.10 14.94 -16.18
CA ILE A 5 -7.69 16.24 -16.46
C ILE A 5 -8.94 16.37 -15.60
N ILE A 6 -9.06 17.48 -14.88
CA ILE A 6 -10.24 17.83 -14.07
C ILE A 6 -10.70 19.22 -14.52
N ASN A 7 -11.98 19.35 -14.85
CA ASN A 7 -12.58 20.61 -15.31
C ASN A 7 -13.52 21.11 -14.22
N VAL A 8 -13.17 22.22 -13.58
CA VAL A 8 -13.97 22.89 -12.54
C VAL A 8 -14.73 24.05 -13.19
N PRO A 9 -16.05 23.94 -13.44
CA PRO A 9 -16.85 25.05 -13.92
C PRO A 9 -16.92 26.19 -12.91
N LEU A 10 -17.14 27.42 -13.36
CA LEU A 10 -17.41 28.55 -12.46
C LEU A 10 -18.75 28.42 -11.74
N THR A 11 -19.67 27.63 -12.29
CA THR A 11 -20.95 27.28 -11.67
C THR A 11 -20.85 26.05 -10.77
N ASP A 12 -19.64 25.54 -10.49
CA ASP A 12 -19.45 24.39 -9.60
C ASP A 12 -19.98 24.70 -8.20
N ASP A 13 -20.74 23.76 -7.66
CA ASP A 13 -21.29 23.80 -6.29
C ASP A 13 -20.30 23.27 -5.24
N GLY A 14 -19.03 23.09 -5.63
CA GLY A 14 -17.95 22.59 -4.81
C GLY A 14 -17.67 21.10 -5.00
N ASN A 15 -18.45 20.38 -5.81
CA ASN A 15 -18.24 18.95 -6.04
C ASN A 15 -16.94 18.68 -6.82
N MET A 16 -16.70 19.44 -7.89
CA MET A 16 -15.51 19.26 -8.71
C MET A 16 -14.25 19.82 -8.02
N GLN A 17 -14.40 20.89 -7.23
CA GLN A 17 -13.33 21.36 -6.34
C GLN A 17 -12.93 20.29 -5.32
N ALA A 18 -13.91 19.63 -4.68
CA ALA A 18 -13.63 18.54 -3.75
C ALA A 18 -13.00 17.31 -4.43
N GLU A 19 -13.37 17.00 -5.68
CA GLU A 19 -12.70 15.95 -6.47
C GLU A 19 -11.23 16.31 -6.73
N LEU A 20 -10.95 17.56 -7.11
CA LEU A 20 -9.58 18.05 -7.31
C LEU A 20 -8.76 17.94 -6.02
N ASP A 21 -9.26 18.45 -4.89
CA ASP A 21 -8.56 18.38 -3.60
C ASP A 21 -8.31 16.95 -3.14
N ARG A 22 -9.32 16.07 -3.30
CA ARG A 22 -9.17 14.64 -3.02
C ARG A 22 -8.11 14.02 -3.92
N PHE A 23 -8.07 14.38 -5.20
CA PHE A 23 -7.11 13.83 -6.13
C PHE A 23 -5.67 14.28 -5.82
N LEU A 24 -5.48 15.57 -5.52
CA LEU A 24 -4.18 16.14 -5.17
C LEU A 24 -3.65 15.59 -3.83
N SER A 25 -4.52 15.44 -2.82
CA SER A 25 -4.15 14.80 -1.55
C SER A 25 -3.90 13.31 -1.68
N ALA A 26 -4.53 12.65 -2.65
CA ALA A 26 -4.39 11.22 -2.84
C ALA A 26 -3.13 10.78 -3.59
N ASN A 27 -2.53 11.68 -4.37
CA ASN A 27 -1.51 11.30 -5.36
C ASN A 27 -0.26 12.16 -5.22
N ARG A 28 0.91 11.59 -5.56
CA ARG A 28 2.13 12.39 -5.63
C ARG A 28 2.16 13.13 -6.96
N VAL A 29 1.72 14.38 -6.90
CA VAL A 29 1.67 15.30 -8.04
C VAL A 29 3.10 15.69 -8.43
N LEU A 30 3.37 15.66 -9.73
CA LEU A 30 4.64 16.10 -10.31
C LEU A 30 4.50 17.51 -10.88
N GLU A 31 3.37 17.78 -11.53
CA GLU A 31 3.12 19.04 -12.23
C GLU A 31 1.60 19.27 -12.34
N VAL A 32 1.18 20.51 -12.17
CA VAL A 32 -0.20 20.95 -12.39
C VAL A 32 -0.16 22.13 -13.34
N GLU A 33 -0.81 21.98 -14.48
CA GLU A 33 -1.07 23.09 -15.40
C GLU A 33 -2.53 23.49 -15.29
N GLN A 34 -2.80 24.78 -15.19
CA GLN A 34 -4.16 25.34 -15.20
C GLN A 34 -4.41 26.13 -16.47
N GLN A 35 -5.57 25.93 -17.07
CA GLN A 35 -6.03 26.65 -18.26
C GLN A 35 -7.46 27.11 -18.03
N PHE A 36 -7.72 28.41 -18.21
CA PHE A 36 -9.07 28.94 -18.20
C PHE A 36 -9.72 28.71 -19.56
N TYR A 37 -10.96 28.23 -19.57
CA TYR A 37 -11.78 28.14 -20.77
C TYR A 37 -13.09 28.90 -20.57
N SER A 38 -13.55 29.54 -21.64
CA SER A 38 -14.89 30.14 -21.69
C SER A 38 -15.55 29.76 -23.01
N THR A 39 -16.72 29.16 -22.89
CA THR A 39 -17.63 28.80 -23.97
C THR A 39 -18.89 29.66 -23.82
N ASN A 40 -19.66 29.85 -24.90
CA ASN A 40 -20.88 30.67 -24.88
C ASN A 40 -21.94 30.30 -23.82
N ARG A 41 -21.80 29.16 -23.13
CA ARG A 41 -22.75 28.67 -22.11
C ARG A 41 -22.09 28.27 -20.79
N ASP A 42 -20.76 28.21 -20.73
CA ASP A 42 -20.04 27.71 -19.57
C ASP A 42 -18.61 28.23 -19.57
N ALA A 43 -18.07 28.52 -18.40
CA ALA A 43 -16.69 28.94 -18.24
C ALA A 43 -16.13 28.26 -16.99
N GLY A 44 -14.85 27.90 -17.03
CA GLY A 44 -14.26 27.11 -15.97
C GLY A 44 -12.75 27.01 -16.09
N TRP A 45 -12.18 26.26 -15.16
CA TRP A 45 -10.77 25.96 -15.09
C TRP A 45 -10.54 24.48 -15.43
N SER A 46 -9.62 24.23 -16.36
CA SER A 46 -9.10 22.90 -16.64
C SER A 46 -7.74 22.74 -15.97
N PHE A 47 -7.62 21.70 -15.14
CA PHE A 47 -6.39 21.32 -14.48
C PHE A 47 -5.85 20.05 -15.14
N CYS A 48 -4.68 20.16 -15.77
CA CYS A 48 -3.91 19.02 -16.26
C CYS A 48 -2.90 18.63 -15.21
N ILE A 49 -3.11 17.49 -14.57
CA ILE A 49 -2.31 17.04 -13.44
C ILE A 49 -1.49 15.84 -13.89
N ARG A 50 -0.18 16.04 -13.93
CA ARG A 50 0.80 14.97 -14.10
C ARG A 50 1.12 14.41 -12.72
N TYR A 51 0.92 13.11 -12.55
CA TYR A 51 1.11 12.47 -11.27
C TYR A 51 1.70 11.07 -11.42
N ILE A 52 2.31 10.60 -10.34
CA ILE A 52 2.56 9.19 -10.15
C ILE A 52 1.49 8.64 -9.21
N PHE A 53 0.91 7.52 -9.60
CA PHE A 53 0.01 6.79 -8.71
C PHE A 53 0.84 6.28 -7.53
N SER A 54 0.62 6.89 -6.37
CA SER A 54 1.09 6.38 -5.10
C SER A 54 -0.12 5.67 -4.48
N PRO A 55 -0.13 4.33 -4.35
CA PRO A 55 -1.22 3.63 -3.66
C PRO A 55 -1.39 4.07 -2.19
N SER A 56 -0.48 4.91 -1.68
CA SER A 56 -0.42 5.41 -0.31
C SER A 56 -1.69 6.09 0.20
N SER A 57 -2.58 6.59 -0.67
CA SER A 57 -3.74 7.38 -0.22
C SER A 57 -5.11 6.74 -0.47
N ALA A 58 -5.13 5.51 -1.02
CA ALA A 58 -6.37 4.72 -1.11
C ALA A 58 -6.53 3.74 0.08
N ILE A 59 -5.58 3.68 1.01
CA ILE A 59 -5.59 2.73 2.16
C ILE A 59 -5.29 3.46 3.50
N SER A 60 -5.61 4.75 3.63
CA SER A 60 -5.55 5.44 4.92
C SER A 60 -6.93 5.63 5.55
N THR A 61 -7.64 4.53 5.73
CA THR A 61 -8.69 4.39 6.75
C THR A 61 -8.57 3.02 7.42
N SER A 62 -7.44 2.80 8.08
CA SER A 62 -7.34 1.78 9.12
C SER A 62 -6.54 2.44 10.23
N ALA A 63 -7.23 2.76 11.32
CA ALA A 63 -6.65 3.28 12.55
C ALA A 63 -5.37 2.52 12.87
N LYS A 64 -4.35 3.20 13.43
CA LYS A 64 -3.15 2.56 13.98
C LYS A 64 -3.58 1.43 14.93
N THR A 65 -3.72 0.23 14.38
CA THR A 65 -4.11 -0.93 15.15
C THR A 65 -2.85 -1.35 15.86
N ASP A 66 -2.84 -1.21 17.18
CA ASP A 66 -1.75 -1.70 18.01
C ASP A 66 -1.78 -3.24 17.98
N TYR A 67 -1.18 -3.82 16.93
CA TYR A 67 -1.11 -5.28 16.74
C TYR A 67 -0.47 -6.01 17.92
N LYS A 68 0.26 -5.28 18.79
CA LYS A 68 0.79 -5.77 20.07
C LYS A 68 -0.31 -6.17 21.09
N LYS A 69 -1.52 -5.62 20.98
CA LYS A 69 -2.66 -5.98 21.84
C LYS A 69 -3.57 -7.05 21.22
N VAL A 70 -3.47 -7.26 19.91
CA VAL A 70 -4.38 -8.13 19.14
C VAL A 70 -3.74 -9.49 18.82
N LEU A 71 -2.41 -9.59 18.88
CA LEU A 71 -1.64 -10.80 18.65
C LEU A 71 -1.10 -11.30 19.99
N SER A 72 -1.10 -12.62 20.18
CA SER A 72 -0.38 -13.28 21.28
C SER A 72 1.13 -13.08 21.13
N GLU A 73 1.90 -13.35 22.19
CA GLU A 73 3.35 -13.11 22.21
C GLU A 73 4.10 -13.84 21.08
N LYS A 74 3.73 -15.09 20.78
CA LYS A 74 4.29 -15.88 19.67
C LYS A 74 3.91 -15.33 18.29
N GLU A 75 2.66 -14.88 18.14
CA GLU A 75 2.18 -14.28 16.90
C GLU A 75 2.84 -12.90 16.68
N PHE A 76 3.06 -12.14 17.75
CA PHE A 76 3.74 -10.84 17.69
C PHE A 76 5.22 -10.98 17.34
N GLU A 77 5.91 -11.99 17.88
CA GLU A 77 7.29 -12.32 17.51
C GLU A 77 7.38 -12.65 16.01
N THR A 78 6.47 -13.51 15.54
CA THR A 78 6.35 -13.86 14.12
C THR A 78 6.09 -12.62 13.25
N PHE A 79 5.15 -11.77 13.65
CA PHE A 79 4.84 -10.52 12.96
C PHE A 79 6.05 -9.58 12.89
N SER A 80 6.84 -9.50 13.97
CA SER A 80 8.04 -8.66 14.02
C SER A 80 9.11 -9.15 13.04
N LYS A 81 9.35 -10.47 12.98
CA LYS A 81 10.25 -11.10 12.00
C LYS A 81 9.78 -10.84 10.56
N LEU A 82 8.47 -11.02 10.29
CA LEU A 82 7.90 -10.72 8.97
C LEU A 82 8.06 -9.24 8.56
N ARG A 83 7.99 -8.31 9.52
CA ARG A 83 8.24 -6.88 9.24
C ARG A 83 9.67 -6.61 8.79
N GLU A 84 10.65 -7.27 9.40
CA GLU A 84 12.04 -7.15 8.98
C GLU A 84 12.27 -7.74 7.58
N ILE A 85 11.75 -8.95 7.35
CA ILE A 85 11.79 -9.62 6.05
C ILE A 85 11.16 -8.74 4.96
N ARG A 86 9.99 -8.15 5.24
CA ARG A 86 9.33 -7.22 4.33
C ARG A 86 10.20 -6.01 4.02
N LYS A 87 10.89 -5.46 5.02
CA LYS A 87 11.80 -4.31 4.83
C LYS A 87 12.96 -4.68 3.91
N GLN A 88 13.52 -5.88 4.06
CA GLN A 88 14.60 -6.37 3.20
C GLN A 88 14.12 -6.56 1.75
N LEU A 89 12.94 -7.16 1.55
CA LEU A 89 12.34 -7.32 0.22
C LEU A 89 12.03 -6.00 -0.45
N ALA A 90 11.47 -5.07 0.31
CA ALA A 90 11.16 -3.73 -0.16
C ALA A 90 12.45 -3.00 -0.60
N ALA A 91 13.51 -3.09 0.21
CA ALA A 91 14.80 -2.51 -0.12
C ALA A 91 15.42 -3.15 -1.37
N ARG A 92 15.37 -4.48 -1.49
CA ARG A 92 15.91 -5.24 -2.63
C ARG A 92 15.27 -4.83 -3.95
N ASP A 93 13.94 -4.65 -3.96
CA ASP A 93 13.19 -4.29 -5.16
C ASP A 93 13.02 -2.76 -5.33
N ALA A 94 13.64 -1.95 -4.47
CA ALA A 94 13.48 -0.50 -4.41
C ALA A 94 12.00 -0.03 -4.36
N VAL A 95 11.15 -0.83 -3.72
CA VAL A 95 9.71 -0.56 -3.52
C VAL A 95 9.42 -0.23 -2.07
N GLN A 96 8.26 0.35 -1.81
CA GLN A 96 7.81 0.62 -0.44
C GLN A 96 7.34 -0.68 0.24
N ALA A 97 7.52 -0.79 1.55
CA ALA A 97 7.19 -2.00 2.30
C ALA A 97 5.74 -2.47 2.11
N TYR A 98 4.78 -1.54 2.09
CA TYR A 98 3.36 -1.86 1.90
C TYR A 98 3.03 -2.45 0.50
N ILE A 99 3.90 -2.24 -0.50
CA ILE A 99 3.72 -2.82 -1.84
C ILE A 99 3.99 -4.32 -1.81
N VAL A 100 4.92 -4.76 -0.95
CA VAL A 100 5.23 -6.17 -0.71
C VAL A 100 4.08 -6.81 0.08
N PHE A 101 3.84 -6.35 1.32
CA PHE A 101 2.68 -6.74 2.14
C PHE A 101 2.24 -5.60 3.07
N THR A 102 0.94 -5.42 3.30
CA THR A 102 0.40 -4.47 4.27
C THR A 102 0.54 -5.00 5.71
N ASP A 103 0.42 -4.12 6.71
CA ASP A 103 0.47 -4.55 8.12
C ASP A 103 -0.69 -5.49 8.47
N GLU A 104 -1.87 -5.29 7.87
CA GLU A 104 -3.03 -6.18 8.02
C GLU A 104 -2.76 -7.56 7.40
N GLU A 105 -2.16 -7.60 6.20
CA GLU A 105 -1.75 -8.84 5.55
C GLU A 105 -0.73 -9.58 6.43
N LEU A 106 0.32 -8.90 6.92
CA LEU A 106 1.32 -9.48 7.81
C LEU A 106 0.72 -10.02 9.12
N ALA A 107 -0.22 -9.29 9.73
CA ALA A 107 -0.87 -9.73 10.96
C ALA A 107 -1.71 -10.99 10.74
N ASN A 108 -2.39 -11.09 9.59
CA ASN A 108 -3.11 -12.31 9.22
C ASN A 108 -2.17 -13.48 8.92
N ILE A 109 -1.02 -13.23 8.26
CA ILE A 109 0.00 -14.25 8.03
C ILE A 109 0.57 -14.75 9.37
N ALA A 110 0.82 -13.85 10.32
CA ALA A 110 1.37 -14.20 11.63
C ALA A 110 0.43 -15.07 12.49
N ARG A 111 -0.88 -15.02 12.23
CA ARG A 111 -1.90 -15.89 12.86
C ARG A 111 -1.97 -17.29 12.26
N LEU A 112 -1.35 -17.51 11.10
CA LEU A 112 -1.40 -18.82 10.46
C LEU A 112 -0.53 -19.82 11.25
N PRO A 113 -1.03 -21.03 11.49
CA PRO A 113 -0.28 -22.08 12.18
C PRO A 113 0.90 -22.60 11.36
N ARG A 114 0.83 -22.48 10.02
CA ARG A 114 1.91 -22.79 9.08
C ARG A 114 1.96 -21.74 7.99
N MET A 115 3.14 -21.22 7.70
CA MET A 115 3.34 -20.33 6.57
C MET A 115 3.57 -21.15 5.30
N GLU A 116 2.57 -21.16 4.42
CA GLU A 116 2.61 -21.86 3.14
C GLU A 116 2.06 -20.96 2.04
N VAL A 117 2.61 -21.08 0.82
CA VAL A 117 2.21 -20.27 -0.34
C VAL A 117 0.69 -20.32 -0.58
N GLY A 118 0.09 -21.51 -0.48
CA GLY A 118 -1.35 -21.69 -0.66
C GLY A 118 -2.21 -21.02 0.42
N GLN A 119 -1.68 -20.86 1.64
CA GLN A 119 -2.40 -20.15 2.71
C GLN A 119 -2.32 -18.63 2.51
N LEU A 120 -1.20 -18.12 1.97
CA LEU A 120 -1.05 -16.70 1.65
C LEU A 120 -2.10 -16.20 0.66
N ILE A 121 -2.42 -17.01 -0.35
CA ILE A 121 -3.41 -16.65 -1.39
C ILE A 121 -4.84 -16.58 -0.84
N SER A 122 -5.10 -17.29 0.26
CA SER A 122 -6.42 -17.31 0.91
C SER A 122 -6.66 -16.08 1.79
N ILE A 123 -5.63 -15.26 2.05
CA ILE A 123 -5.75 -14.05 2.87
C ILE A 123 -6.35 -12.92 2.04
N LYS A 124 -7.48 -12.39 2.53
CA LYS A 124 -8.17 -11.25 1.92
C LYS A 124 -7.22 -10.05 1.79
N GLY A 125 -6.98 -9.60 0.55
CA GLY A 125 -6.10 -8.47 0.22
C GLY A 125 -4.81 -8.87 -0.49
N ILE A 126 -4.38 -10.14 -0.34
CA ILE A 126 -3.21 -10.66 -1.02
C ILE A 126 -3.63 -11.18 -2.41
N GLY A 127 -3.14 -10.53 -3.47
CA GLY A 127 -3.37 -10.98 -4.85
C GLY A 127 -2.33 -12.01 -5.31
N ASP A 128 -2.70 -12.87 -6.26
CA ASP A 128 -1.87 -13.97 -6.78
C ASP A 128 -0.46 -13.51 -7.20
N LYS A 129 -0.37 -12.38 -7.90
CA LYS A 129 0.91 -11.81 -8.37
C LYS A 129 1.86 -11.43 -7.23
N LYS A 130 1.33 -10.96 -6.08
CA LYS A 130 2.17 -10.66 -4.92
C LYS A 130 2.71 -11.94 -4.30
N VAL A 131 1.89 -12.98 -4.19
CA VAL A 131 2.27 -14.29 -3.64
C VAL A 131 3.32 -14.96 -4.51
N GLU A 132 3.12 -14.95 -5.82
CA GLU A 132 4.06 -15.55 -6.76
C GLU A 132 5.41 -14.85 -6.73
N LYS A 133 5.41 -13.51 -6.66
CA LYS A 133 6.64 -12.72 -6.66
C LYS A 133 7.37 -12.72 -5.31
N TYR A 134 6.64 -12.51 -4.22
CA TYR A 134 7.24 -12.30 -2.88
C TYR A 134 6.99 -13.45 -1.93
N GLY A 135 5.92 -14.23 -2.09
CA GLY A 135 5.52 -15.28 -1.15
C GLY A 135 6.59 -16.35 -0.98
N ARG A 136 7.15 -16.89 -2.08
CA ARG A 136 8.22 -17.91 -1.98
C ARG A 136 9.46 -17.38 -1.26
N VAL A 137 9.94 -16.20 -1.65
CA VAL A 137 11.13 -15.59 -1.06
C VAL A 137 10.89 -15.27 0.41
N MET A 138 9.70 -14.75 0.76
CA MET A 138 9.31 -14.45 2.13
C MET A 138 9.37 -15.68 3.03
N LEU A 139 8.81 -16.80 2.56
CA LEU A 139 8.83 -18.07 3.28
C LEU A 139 10.24 -18.61 3.47
N GLU A 140 11.08 -18.47 2.45
CA GLU A 140 12.47 -18.92 2.48
C GLU A 140 13.26 -18.17 3.56
N MET A 141 13.24 -16.82 3.55
CA MET A 141 13.95 -16.04 4.57
C MET A 141 13.35 -16.23 5.97
N TYR A 142 12.04 -16.44 6.09
CA TYR A 142 11.42 -16.71 7.39
C TYR A 142 11.91 -18.03 7.98
N ASN A 143 11.97 -19.09 7.17
CA ASN A 143 12.50 -20.38 7.58
C ASN A 143 13.99 -20.30 7.94
N GLU A 144 14.78 -19.51 7.18
CA GLU A 144 16.19 -19.26 7.46
C GLU A 144 16.36 -18.55 8.82
N MET A 145 15.60 -17.48 9.05
CA MET A 145 15.65 -16.70 10.29
C MET A 145 15.28 -17.53 11.54
N ILE A 146 14.29 -18.42 11.43
CA ILE A 146 13.93 -19.35 12.52
C ILE A 146 15.04 -20.37 12.77
N ARG A 147 15.65 -20.91 11.70
CA ARG A 147 16.76 -21.85 11.84
C ARG A 147 17.95 -21.22 12.55
N GLU A 148 18.30 -19.99 12.20
CA GLU A 148 19.37 -19.25 12.88
C GLU A 148 19.05 -18.98 14.34
N THR A 149 17.81 -18.60 14.66
CA THR A 149 17.36 -18.40 16.06
C THR A 149 17.49 -19.69 16.88
N THR A 150 17.20 -20.85 16.28
CA THR A 150 17.26 -22.16 16.96
C THR A 150 18.70 -22.64 17.21
N ILE A 151 19.67 -22.20 16.39
CA ILE A 151 21.08 -22.58 16.53
C ILE A 151 21.79 -21.67 17.55
N ALA A 152 21.35 -20.41 17.70
CA ALA A 152 21.93 -19.46 18.65
C ALA A 152 21.61 -19.75 20.13
N GLU A 153 20.57 -20.55 20.41
CA GLU A 153 20.17 -20.95 21.77
C GLU A 153 20.78 -22.28 22.23
N LYS A 154 21.69 -22.88 21.45
CA LYS A 154 22.29 -24.18 21.73
C LYS A 154 23.81 -24.10 21.87
#